data_AF-A0A534Z3J2-F1
#
_entry.id   AF-A0A534Z3J2-F1
#
_cell.length_a   1.000
_cell.length_b   1.000
_cell.length_c   1.000
_cell.angle_alpha   90.00
_cell.angle_beta   90.00
_cell.angle_gamma   90.00
#
_symmetry.space_group_name_H-M   'P 1'
#
loop_
_entity.id
_entity.type
_entity.pdbx_description
1 polymer ?
#
loop_
_entity_poly.entity_id
_entity_poly.type
_entity_poly.pdbx_seq_one_letter_code
_entity_poly.pdbx_strand_id
1 'polypeptide(L)' 'MRSFRSAIALGCDLIECDVHLSADGRLVVIHDHSVERTTNGTGLVRDLTAS' A
#
# COMPACT_ATOMS: atom_id res chain seq x y z
N MET A 1 -1.67 8.10 -1.95
CA MET A 1 -1.80 8.70 -3.30
C MET A 1 -0.78 9.79 -3.66
N ARG A 2 0.00 10.39 -2.73
CA ARG A 2 0.95 11.47 -3.10
C ARG A 2 2.02 11.04 -4.11
N SER A 3 2.66 9.88 -3.87
CA SER A 3 3.70 9.34 -4.76
C SER A 3 3.21 9.16 -6.20
N PHE A 4 2.06 8.51 -6.38
CA PHE A 4 1.46 8.31 -7.70
C PHE A 4 1.15 9.62 -8.44
N ARG A 5 0.60 10.62 -7.74
CA ARG A 5 0.35 11.94 -8.35
C ARG A 5 1.65 12.61 -8.81
N SER A 6 2.72 12.47 -8.02
CA SER A 6 4.04 13.01 -8.41
C SER A 6 4.59 12.29 -9.64
N ALA A 7 4.49 10.96 -9.71
CA ALA A 7 4.95 10.20 -10.87
C ALA A 7 4.19 10.59 -12.15
N ILE A 8 2.86 10.77 -12.04
CA ILE A 8 2.04 11.28 -13.16
C ILE A 8 2.49 12.69 -13.58
N ALA A 9 2.70 13.59 -12.61
CA ALA A 9 3.12 14.96 -12.91
C ALA A 9 4.52 15.04 -13.55
N LEU A 10 5.40 14.08 -13.24
CA LEU A 10 6.73 13.94 -13.83
C LEU A 10 6.71 13.28 -15.22
N GLY A 11 5.55 12.81 -15.70
CA GLY A 11 5.41 12.17 -17.00
C GLY A 11 5.96 10.74 -17.05
N CYS A 12 5.97 10.01 -15.92
CA CYS A 12 6.37 8.61 -15.92
C CYS A 12 5.38 7.76 -16.76
N ASP A 13 5.91 6.89 -17.62
CA ASP A 13 5.11 6.03 -18.49
C ASP A 13 4.37 4.92 -17.72
N LEU A 14 4.98 4.43 -16.64
CA LEU A 14 4.48 3.33 -15.82
C LEU A 14 4.68 3.64 -14.34
N ILE A 15 3.75 3.15 -13.54
CA ILE A 15 3.81 3.18 -12.08
C ILE A 15 3.60 1.74 -11.60
N GLU A 16 4.57 1.24 -10.86
CA GLU A 16 4.51 -0.06 -10.21
C GLU A 16 4.00 0.11 -8.77
N CYS A 17 3.26 -0.88 -8.29
CA CYS A 17 2.94 -1.01 -6.87
C CYS A 17 2.61 -2.45 -6.48
N ASP A 18 3.00 -2.82 -5.27
CA ASP A 18 2.61 -4.07 -4.63
C ASP A 18 1.24 -3.96 -3.95
N VAL A 19 0.50 -5.08 -3.95
CA VAL A 19 -0.79 -5.18 -3.26
C VAL A 19 -0.88 -6.42 -2.38
N HIS A 20 -1.39 -6.24 -1.17
CA HIS A 20 -1.71 -7.32 -0.22
C HIS A 20 -3.21 -7.31 0.12
N LEU A 21 -3.77 -8.47 0.50
CA LEU A 21 -5.16 -8.57 0.98
C LEU A 21 -5.24 -8.27 2.49
N SER A 22 -6.20 -7.44 2.87
CA SER A 22 -6.61 -7.21 4.26
C SER A 22 -7.47 -8.37 4.80
N ALA A 23 -7.74 -8.37 6.10
CA ALA A 23 -8.59 -9.35 6.76
C ALA A 23 -10.02 -9.40 6.20
N ASP A 24 -10.53 -8.27 5.72
CA ASP A 24 -11.85 -8.14 5.09
C ASP A 24 -11.82 -8.26 3.56
N GLY A 25 -10.71 -8.78 3.01
CA GLY A 25 -10.57 -9.11 1.59
C GLY A 25 -10.41 -7.91 0.65
N ARG A 26 -10.03 -6.73 1.18
CA ARG A 26 -9.73 -5.54 0.38
C ARG A 26 -8.26 -5.54 -0.03
N LEU A 27 -7.99 -5.07 -1.25
CA LEU A 27 -6.62 -4.85 -1.70
C LEU A 27 -6.04 -3.57 -1.09
N VAL A 28 -4.85 -3.68 -0.50
CA VAL A 28 -4.11 -2.59 0.13
C VAL A 28 -2.77 -2.44 -0.58
N VAL A 29 -2.42 -1.22 -0.96
CA VAL A 29 -1.11 -0.91 -1.56
C VAL A 29 -0.06 -0.83 -0.46
N ILE A 30 0.75 -1.88 -0.34
CA ILE A 30 1.85 -2.00 0.61
C ILE A 30 2.76 -3.15 0.18
N HIS A 31 4.07 -2.92 0.21
CA HIS A 31 5.07 -3.92 -0.19
C HIS A 31 5.29 -4.99 0.89
N ASP A 32 5.39 -4.58 2.14
CA ASP A 32 5.71 -5.51 3.23
C ASP A 32 4.48 -6.28 3.70
N HIS A 33 4.70 -7.47 4.25
CA HIS A 33 3.63 -8.23 4.91
C HIS A 33 3.14 -7.58 6.21
N SER A 34 3.97 -6.72 6.82
CA SER A 34 3.68 -6.00 8.05
C SER A 34 3.71 -4.48 7.82
N VAL A 35 3.09 -3.70 8.70
CA VAL A 35 2.84 -2.26 8.46
C VAL A 35 3.88 -1.31 9.08
N GLU A 36 4.79 -1.80 9.92
CA GLU A 36 5.64 -1.00 10.82
C GLU A 36 6.65 -0.13 10.09
N ARG A 37 7.22 -0.60 8.97
CA ARG A 37 8.29 0.12 8.28
C ARG A 37 7.80 1.44 7.66
N THR A 38 6.54 1.50 7.23
CA THR A 38 6.00 2.63 6.45
C THR A 38 4.75 3.26 7.05
N THR A 39 4.34 2.84 8.24
CA THR A 39 3.18 3.38 8.97
C THR A 39 3.50 3.48 10.46
N ASN A 40 2.61 4.09 11.23
CA ASN A 40 2.69 4.09 12.70
C ASN A 40 1.93 2.90 13.34
N GLY A 41 1.42 1.98 12.54
CA GLY A 41 0.71 0.78 13.01
C GLY A 41 1.65 -0.38 13.29
N THR A 42 1.10 -1.47 13.81
CA THR A 42 1.79 -2.74 14.01
C THR A 42 0.90 -3.90 13.56
N GLY A 43 1.52 -5.03 13.18
CA GLY A 43 0.85 -6.25 12.74
C GLY A 43 0.96 -6.53 11.25
N LEU A 44 0.46 -7.71 10.85
CA LEU A 44 0.42 -8.15 9.46
C LEU A 44 -0.81 -7.57 8.75
N VAL A 45 -0.65 -7.23 7.47
CA VAL A 45 -1.74 -6.68 6.64
C VAL A 45 -2.96 -7.60 6.60
N ARG A 46 -2.73 -8.92 6.49
CA ARG A 46 -3.80 -9.94 6.45
C ARG A 46 -4.62 -10.05 7.74
N ASP A 47 -4.14 -9.49 8.85
CA ASP A 47 -4.79 -9.53 10.16
C ASP A 47 -5.53 -8.22 10.48
N LEU A 48 -5.44 -7.21 9.60
CA LEU A 48 -6.05 -5.89 9.77
C LEU A 48 -7.20 -5.67 8.77
N THR A 49 -8.28 -5.03 9.21
CA THR A 49 -9.39 -4.60 8.34
C THR A 49 -9.04 -3.25 7.69
N ALA A 50 -9.24 -3.11 6.38
CA ALA A 50 -8.99 -1.85 5.68
C ALA A 50 -10.27 -1.01 5.61
N SER A 51 -10.37 0.06 6.40
CA SER A 51 -11.52 0.99 6.41
C SER A 51 -11.35 2.17 5.47
#